data_AF-A0A6G1RKG4-F1
#
_entry.id   AF-A0A6G1RKG4-F1
#
_cell.length_a   1.000
_cell.length_b   1.000
_cell.length_c   1.000
_cell.angle_alpha   90.00
_cell.angle_beta   90.00
_cell.angle_gamma   90.00
#
_symmetry.space_group_name_H-M   'P 1'
#
loop_
_entity.id
_entity.type
_entity.pdbx_description
1 polymer ?
#
loop_
_entity_poly.entity_id
_entity_poly.type
_entity_poly.pdbx_seq_one_letter_code
_entity_poly.pdbx_strand_id
1 'polypeptide(L)'
;VKLISVIDPSRITPYLRQCKVINHDDEEQVLNDPSLVMRKRKAGVLLDILQRTGQKGFEAFLESLELYYPQLYKKITGKEPSRVFSMIIDTAGESGLSQLLMNEIMK
;
A
#
# COMPACT_ATOMS: atom_id res chain seq x y z
N VAL A 1 15.79 3.84 10.01
CA VAL A 1 15.15 2.75 9.23
C VAL A 1 14.79 3.32 7.87
N LYS A 2 15.27 2.76 6.77
CA LYS A 2 14.83 3.21 5.43
C LYS A 2 13.55 2.44 5.09
N LEU A 3 12.42 3.11 4.87
CA LEU A 3 11.11 2.50 4.56
C LEU A 3 11.22 1.39 3.50
N ILE A 4 11.96 1.68 2.42
CA ILE A 4 12.24 0.77 1.30
C ILE A 4 12.94 -0.54 1.67
N SER A 5 13.56 -0.65 2.85
CA SER A 5 14.20 -1.89 3.29
C SER A 5 13.25 -2.83 4.03
N VAL A 6 12.11 -2.33 4.49
CA VAL A 6 11.14 -3.08 5.31
C VAL A 6 9.93 -3.49 4.48
N ILE A 7 9.46 -2.58 3.62
CA ILE A 7 8.22 -2.76 2.87
C ILE A 7 8.42 -3.75 1.72
N ASP A 8 7.52 -4.71 1.63
CA ASP A 8 7.29 -5.53 0.45
C ASP A 8 6.12 -4.96 -0.38
N PRO A 9 6.38 -4.46 -1.61
CA PRO A 9 5.35 -3.93 -2.49
C PRO A 9 4.20 -4.90 -2.73
N SER A 10 4.46 -6.20 -2.89
CA SER A 10 3.43 -7.21 -3.18
C SER A 10 2.34 -7.32 -2.11
N ARG A 11 2.65 -6.90 -0.87
CA ARG A 11 1.69 -6.88 0.24
C ARG A 11 0.80 -5.64 0.21
N ILE A 12 1.31 -4.51 -0.28
CA ILE A 12 0.60 -3.23 -0.19
C ILE A 12 -0.11 -2.83 -1.48
N THR A 13 0.37 -3.26 -2.66
CA THR A 13 -0.24 -2.89 -3.95
C THR A 13 -1.71 -3.28 -4.08
N PRO A 14 -2.23 -4.41 -3.54
CA PRO A 14 -3.65 -4.72 -3.62
C PRO A 14 -4.54 -3.67 -2.93
N TYR A 15 -4.10 -3.18 -1.76
CA TYR A 15 -4.82 -2.13 -1.02
C TYR A 15 -4.78 -0.80 -1.78
N LEU A 16 -3.61 -0.43 -2.29
CA LEU A 16 -3.41 0.80 -3.03
C LEU A 16 -4.25 0.83 -4.34
N ARG A 17 -4.42 -0.33 -5.00
CA ARG A 17 -5.31 -0.47 -6.15
C ARG A 17 -6.78 -0.28 -5.79
N GLN A 18 -7.23 -0.85 -4.68
CA GLN A 18 -8.60 -0.64 -4.20
C GLN A 18 -8.86 0.83 -3.86
N CYS A 19 -7.86 1.53 -3.31
CA CYS A 19 -7.87 2.98 -3.07
C CYS A 19 -7.77 3.83 -4.36
N LYS A 20 -7.62 3.20 -5.54
CA LYS A 20 -7.48 3.87 -6.85
C LYS A 20 -6.32 4.89 -6.89
N VAL A 21 -5.29 4.69 -6.06
CA VAL A 21 -4.06 5.51 -6.07
C VAL A 21 -2.97 4.93 -6.95
N ILE A 22 -3.10 3.66 -7.32
CA ILE A 22 -2.32 3.03 -8.39
C ILE A 22 -3.29 2.22 -9.27
N ASN A 23 -2.98 2.06 -10.55
CA ASN A 23 -3.75 1.23 -11.46
C ASN A 23 -3.11 -0.16 -11.64
N HIS A 24 -3.62 -0.97 -12.57
CA HIS A 24 -3.08 -2.30 -12.83
C HIS A 24 -1.69 -2.25 -13.48
N ASP A 25 -1.46 -1.32 -14.39
CA ASP A 25 -0.18 -1.16 -15.10
C ASP A 25 0.93 -0.71 -14.12
N ASP A 26 0.60 0.19 -13.18
CA ASP A 26 1.49 0.62 -12.10
C ASP A 26 1.90 -0.57 -11.21
N GLU A 27 0.93 -1.42 -10.85
CA GLU A 27 1.20 -2.64 -10.06
C GLU A 27 2.06 -3.62 -10.85
N GLU A 28 1.74 -3.87 -12.11
CA GLU A 28 2.50 -4.76 -12.99
C GLU A 28 3.94 -4.27 -13.15
N GLN A 29 4.14 -2.98 -13.36
CA GLN A 29 5.47 -2.36 -13.40
C GLN A 29 6.23 -2.61 -12.09
N VAL A 30 5.61 -2.33 -10.94
CA VAL A 30 6.27 -2.48 -9.64
C VAL A 30 6.62 -3.95 -9.34
N LEU A 31 5.73 -4.89 -9.70
CA LEU A 31 5.86 -6.29 -9.31
C LEU A 31 6.66 -7.12 -10.33
N ASN A 32 6.54 -6.85 -11.62
CA ASN A 32 6.98 -7.76 -12.67
C ASN A 32 7.98 -7.15 -13.66
N ASP A 33 8.33 -5.86 -13.56
CA ASP A 33 9.40 -5.27 -14.37
C ASP A 33 10.75 -6.01 -14.16
N PRO A 34 11.32 -6.63 -15.21
CA PRO A 34 12.59 -7.37 -15.11
C PRO A 34 13.78 -6.51 -14.65
N SER A 35 13.73 -5.20 -14.84
CA SER A 35 14.77 -4.26 -14.39
C SER A 35 14.75 -4.01 -12.87
N LEU A 36 13.62 -4.31 -12.20
CA LEU A 36 13.40 -4.10 -10.78
C LEU A 36 13.63 -5.38 -9.96
N VAL A 37 14.77 -6.04 -10.15
CA VAL A 37 15.10 -7.32 -9.46
C VAL A 37 15.05 -7.22 -7.93
N MET A 38 15.49 -6.09 -7.37
CA MET A 38 15.63 -5.93 -5.92
C MET A 38 14.35 -5.37 -5.29
N ARG A 39 13.83 -6.00 -4.23
CA ARG A 39 12.66 -5.51 -3.46
C ARG A 39 12.77 -4.03 -3.08
N LYS A 40 13.96 -3.57 -2.70
CA LYS A 40 14.21 -2.16 -2.35
C LYS A 40 14.00 -1.21 -3.53
N ARG A 41 14.32 -1.63 -4.76
CA ARG A 41 14.05 -0.85 -5.98
C ARG A 41 12.56 -0.81 -6.28
N LYS A 42 11.87 -1.97 -6.21
CA LYS A 42 10.40 -2.04 -6.35
C LYS A 42 9.69 -1.10 -5.37
N ALA A 43 10.11 -1.12 -4.10
CA ALA A 43 9.57 -0.22 -3.07
C ALA A 43 9.88 1.25 -3.36
N GLY A 44 11.06 1.57 -3.91
CA GLY A 44 11.39 2.93 -4.36
C GLY A 44 10.46 3.43 -5.46
N VAL A 45 10.29 2.63 -6.52
CA VAL A 45 9.40 2.97 -7.65
C VAL A 45 7.95 3.14 -7.17
N LEU A 46 7.47 2.28 -6.28
CA LEU A 46 6.13 2.42 -5.72
C LEU A 46 5.97 3.73 -4.94
N LEU A 47 6.97 4.14 -4.15
CA LEU A 47 6.92 5.42 -3.45
C LEU A 47 6.95 6.61 -4.42
N ASP A 48 7.70 6.51 -5.51
CA ASP A 48 7.73 7.56 -6.55
C ASP A 48 6.36 7.70 -7.24
N ILE A 49 5.67 6.58 -7.52
CA ILE A 49 4.30 6.58 -8.06
C ILE A 49 3.34 7.24 -7.06
N LEU A 50 3.35 6.80 -5.80
CA LEU A 50 2.46 7.34 -4.76
C LEU A 50 2.69 8.83 -4.54
N GLN A 51 3.93 9.30 -4.60
CA GLN A 51 4.26 10.73 -4.49
C GLN A 51 3.57 11.57 -5.57
N ARG A 52 3.42 11.05 -6.81
CA ARG A 52 2.73 11.75 -7.91
C ARG A 52 1.23 11.89 -7.68
N THR A 53 0.64 11.03 -6.86
CA THR A 53 -0.79 11.08 -6.51
C THR A 53 -1.10 12.02 -5.33
N GLY A 54 -0.06 12.65 -4.77
CA GLY A 54 -0.20 13.66 -3.72
C GLY A 54 -0.77 13.10 -2.42
N GLN A 55 -1.67 13.86 -1.81
CA GLN A 55 -2.23 13.55 -0.49
C GLN A 55 -2.93 12.19 -0.45
N LYS A 56 -3.70 11.84 -1.48
CA LYS A 56 -4.40 10.56 -1.57
C LYS A 56 -3.45 9.37 -1.52
N GLY A 57 -2.33 9.43 -2.25
CA GLY A 57 -1.29 8.39 -2.22
C GLY A 57 -0.65 8.24 -0.86
N PHE A 58 -0.38 9.37 -0.20
CA PHE A 58 0.18 9.37 1.15
C PHE A 58 -0.78 8.75 2.18
N GLU A 59 -2.07 9.12 2.15
CA GLU A 59 -3.10 8.59 3.05
C GLU A 59 -3.32 7.08 2.81
N ALA A 60 -3.51 6.66 1.56
CA ALA A 60 -3.64 5.25 1.22
C ALA A 60 -2.39 4.43 1.60
N PHE A 61 -1.20 5.02 1.47
CA PHE A 61 0.03 4.40 1.93
C PHE A 61 0.06 4.21 3.44
N LEU A 62 -0.29 5.24 4.22
CA LEU A 62 -0.36 5.13 5.67
C LEU A 62 -1.37 4.07 6.12
N GLU A 63 -2.56 4.05 5.53
CA GLU A 63 -3.57 3.03 5.81
C GLU A 63 -3.08 1.62 5.45
N SER A 64 -2.34 1.46 4.34
CA SER A 64 -1.71 0.18 4.01
C SER A 64 -0.66 -0.25 5.05
N LEU A 65 0.05 0.69 5.68
CA LEU A 65 0.98 0.38 6.76
C LEU A 65 0.24 0.01 8.06
N GLU A 66 -0.89 0.65 8.36
CA GLU A 66 -1.73 0.25 9.50
C GLU A 66 -2.20 -1.20 9.37
N LEU A 67 -2.52 -1.63 8.13
CA LEU A 67 -2.97 -2.98 7.83
C LEU A 67 -1.82 -4.01 7.89
N TYR A 68 -0.72 -3.77 7.18
CA TYR A 68 0.30 -4.79 6.94
C TYR A 68 1.57 -4.65 7.79
N TYR A 69 1.87 -3.44 8.28
CA TYR A 69 3.09 -3.14 9.03
C TYR A 69 2.80 -2.23 10.25
N PRO A 70 1.93 -2.63 11.19
CA PRO A 70 1.46 -1.75 12.26
C PRO A 70 2.60 -1.19 13.13
N GLN A 71 3.67 -1.96 13.35
CA GLN A 71 4.85 -1.50 14.07
C GLN A 71 5.64 -0.43 13.31
N LEU A 72 5.68 -0.53 11.98
CA LEU A 72 6.32 0.48 11.15
C LEU A 72 5.48 1.75 11.12
N TYR A 73 4.15 1.64 10.98
CA TYR A 73 3.23 2.77 11.10
C TYR A 73 3.46 3.53 12.39
N LYS A 74 3.38 2.84 13.55
CA LYS A 74 3.59 3.46 14.86
C LYS A 74 4.97 4.12 14.97
N LYS A 75 6.00 3.49 14.42
CA LYS A 75 7.37 4.03 14.42
C LYS A 75 7.50 5.33 13.62
N ILE A 76 6.79 5.48 12.50
CA ILE A 76 6.91 6.66 11.63
C ILE A 76 5.95 7.77 12.02
N THR A 77 4.73 7.45 12.49
CA THR A 77 3.69 8.43 12.82
C THR A 77 3.66 8.80 14.30
N GLY A 78 4.19 7.93 15.17
CA GLY A 78 4.02 8.03 16.63
C GLY A 78 2.62 7.69 17.14
N LYS A 79 1.71 7.23 16.27
CA LYS A 79 0.30 6.95 16.59
C LYS A 79 0.03 5.44 16.60
N GLU A 80 -0.97 5.03 17.37
CA GLU A 80 -1.52 3.68 17.25
C GLU A 80 -2.27 3.52 15.92
N PRO A 81 -2.23 2.35 15.27
CA PRO A 81 -3.04 2.06 14.08
C PRO A 81 -4.54 2.20 14.39
N SER A 82 -5.21 3.10 13.70
CA SER A 82 -6.65 3.39 13.86
C SER A 82 -7.54 2.35 13.18
N ARG A 83 -7.05 1.76 12.07
CA ARG A 83 -7.73 0.75 11.24
C ARG A 83 -9.10 1.20 10.72
N VAL A 84 -9.25 2.51 10.47
CA VAL A 84 -10.49 3.08 9.90
C VAL A 84 -10.58 2.86 8.40
N PHE A 85 -9.45 2.71 7.70
CA PHE A 85 -9.36 2.38 6.26
C PHE A 85 -10.33 3.20 5.38
N SER A 86 -10.41 4.51 5.62
CA SER A 86 -11.35 5.40 4.95
C SER A 86 -11.13 5.47 3.45
N MET A 87 -9.89 5.38 2.96
CA MET A 87 -9.61 5.51 1.53
C MET A 87 -10.30 4.43 0.71
N ILE A 88 -10.24 3.17 1.15
CA ILE A 88 -10.88 2.06 0.44
C ILE A 88 -12.40 2.11 0.56
N ILE A 89 -12.95 2.58 1.68
CA ILE A 89 -14.39 2.77 1.84
C ILE A 89 -14.89 3.83 0.86
N ASP A 90 -14.20 4.96 0.76
CA ASP A 90 -14.57 6.05 -0.16
C ASP A 90 -14.48 5.63 -1.64
N THR A 91 -13.53 4.75 -1.99
CA THR A 91 -13.26 4.40 -3.39
C THR A 91 -13.93 3.11 -3.87
N ALA A 92 -14.07 2.12 -2.99
CA ALA A 92 -14.54 0.76 -3.28
C ALA A 92 -15.71 0.31 -2.37
N GLY A 93 -16.10 1.12 -1.39
CA GLY A 93 -17.16 0.79 -0.44
C GLY A 93 -16.77 -0.28 0.59
N GLU A 94 -17.68 -0.53 1.53
CA GLU A 94 -17.51 -1.57 2.56
C GLU A 94 -17.34 -2.98 1.96
N SER A 95 -17.97 -3.24 0.81
CA SER A 95 -17.81 -4.49 0.08
C SER A 95 -16.39 -4.67 -0.45
N GLY A 96 -15.77 -3.60 -0.97
CA GLY A 96 -14.38 -3.61 -1.42
C GLY A 96 -13.40 -3.90 -0.29
N LEU A 97 -13.60 -3.28 0.88
CA LEU A 97 -12.81 -3.58 2.07
C LEU A 97 -13.00 -5.04 2.52
N SER A 98 -14.25 -5.51 2.57
CA SER A 98 -14.56 -6.89 2.98
C SER A 98 -13.89 -7.92 2.07
N GLN A 99 -13.96 -7.72 0.74
CA GLN A 99 -13.31 -8.59 -0.24
C GLN A 99 -11.78 -8.59 -0.09
N LEU A 100 -11.17 -7.42 0.14
CA LEU A 100 -9.74 -7.33 0.38
C LEU A 100 -9.34 -8.13 1.62
N LEU A 101 -10.07 -7.97 2.73
CA LEU A 101 -9.77 -8.68 3.98
C LEU A 101 -9.98 -10.19 3.83
N MET A 102 -11.04 -10.64 3.13
CA MET A 102 -11.25 -12.05 2.82
C MET A 102 -10.07 -12.65 2.03
N ASN A 103 -9.61 -11.94 1.01
CA ASN A 103 -8.46 -12.39 0.22
C ASN A 103 -7.18 -12.48 1.05
N GLU A 104 -6.96 -11.58 2.01
CA GLU A 104 -5.81 -11.65 2.91
C GLU A 104 -5.90 -12.80 3.93
N ILE A 105 -7.10 -13.23 4.32
CA ILE A 105 -7.29 -14.41 5.17
C ILE A 105 -7.03 -15.72 4.40
N MET A 106 -7.29 -15.72 3.09
CA MET A 106 -7.11 -16.90 2.23
C MET A 106 -5.68 -17.11 1.73
N LYS A 107 -4.77 -16.14 1.92
CA LYS A 107 -3.34 -16.21 1.57
C LYS A 107 -2.52 -16.92 2.65
#